data_AF-A0A3L6D889-F1
#
_entry.id   AF-A0A3L6D889-F1
#
_cell.length_a   1.000
_cell.length_b   1.000
_cell.length_c   1.000
_cell.angle_alpha   90.00
_cell.angle_beta   90.00
_cell.angle_gamma   90.00
#
_symmetry.space_group_name_H-M   'P 1'
#
loop_
_entity.id
_entity.type
_entity.pdbx_description
1 polymer ?
#
loop_
_entity_poly.entity_id
_entity_poly.type
_entity_poly.pdbx_seq_one_letter_code
_entity_poly.pdbx_strand_id
1 'polypeptide(L)'
;MQFPSQERLDEMMSFPELKMKMSGAKIAVVPWSSRAKPKSRLHTAWIVAENVPEELQNYQSICEIGSMIGAVEEVDLMSLDSEDIVRFKVHIKSVATIPPVVEVAVKPFYMTSISELNPLVMKDGMMKQLIWVRELRSISMG
;
A
#
# COMPACT_ATOMS: atom_id res chain seq x y z
N MET A 1 6.66 27.48 -12.39
CA MET A 1 6.32 28.17 -11.12
C MET A 1 7.38 27.79 -10.10
N GLN A 2 7.94 28.75 -9.38
CA GLN A 2 8.92 28.50 -8.33
C GLN A 2 8.20 28.28 -7.00
N PHE A 3 8.62 27.27 -6.24
CA PHE A 3 8.03 27.00 -4.92
C PHE A 3 8.39 28.14 -3.95
N PRO A 4 7.50 28.55 -3.03
CA PRO A 4 7.81 29.59 -2.03
C PRO A 4 9.02 29.24 -1.17
N SER A 5 9.81 30.24 -0.76
CA SER A 5 10.89 30.03 0.21
C SER A 5 10.35 29.85 1.63
N GLN A 6 11.16 29.27 2.52
CA GLN A 6 10.79 29.09 3.93
C GLN A 6 10.41 30.42 4.59
N GLU A 7 11.17 31.49 4.35
CA GLU A 7 10.90 32.84 4.87
C GLU A 7 9.52 33.37 4.43
N ARG A 8 9.10 33.07 3.19
CA ARG A 8 7.78 33.45 2.68
C ARG A 8 6.66 32.63 3.32
N LEU A 9 6.91 31.36 3.60
CA LEU A 9 5.96 30.53 4.34
C LEU A 9 5.81 31.03 5.78
N ASP A 10 6.91 31.42 6.43
CA ASP A 10 6.91 31.98 7.78
C ASP A 10 6.17 33.33 7.86
N GLU A 11 6.40 34.21 6.87
CA GLU A 11 5.64 35.45 6.70
C GLU A 11 4.14 35.16 6.55
N MET A 12 3.76 34.18 5.71
CA MET A 12 2.37 33.81 5.49
C MET A 12 1.69 33.22 6.73
N MET A 13 2.43 32.48 7.57
CA MET A 13 1.92 31.96 8.85
C MET A 13 1.60 33.07 9.87
N SER A 14 2.18 34.26 9.73
CA SER A 14 1.86 35.41 10.59
C SER A 14 0.46 35.97 10.35
N PHE A 15 -0.18 35.60 9.23
CA PHE A 15 -1.54 35.98 8.87
C PHE A 15 -2.48 34.79 9.04
N PRO A 16 -3.26 34.72 10.14
CA PRO A 16 -4.12 33.57 10.44
C PRO A 16 -5.19 33.32 9.37
N GLU A 17 -5.62 34.37 8.67
CA GLU A 17 -6.70 34.30 7.70
C GLU A 17 -6.57 35.41 6.64
N LEU A 18 -6.37 35.01 5.38
CA LEU A 18 -6.38 35.90 4.22
C LEU A 18 -7.77 35.86 3.59
N LYS A 19 -8.49 37.00 3.60
CA LYS A 19 -9.84 37.10 3.04
C LYS A 19 -9.79 37.60 1.59
N MET A 20 -10.31 36.80 0.66
CA MET A 20 -10.45 37.19 -0.73
C MET A 20 -11.64 38.16 -0.91
N LYS A 21 -11.38 39.34 -1.47
CA LYS A 21 -12.37 40.42 -1.59
C LYS A 21 -13.60 40.06 -2.44
N MET A 22 -13.42 39.29 -3.52
CA MET A 22 -14.51 39.00 -4.47
C MET A 22 -15.34 37.77 -4.08
N SER A 23 -14.70 36.69 -3.60
CA SER A 23 -15.40 35.44 -3.27
C SER A 23 -15.79 35.35 -1.81
N GLY A 24 -15.22 36.20 -0.94
CA GLY A 24 -15.34 36.06 0.52
C GLY A 24 -14.61 34.83 1.08
N ALA A 25 -13.91 34.06 0.23
CA ALA A 25 -13.15 32.89 0.63
C ALA A 25 -12.04 33.29 1.61
N LYS A 26 -11.80 32.41 2.58
CA LYS A 26 -10.80 32.58 3.64
C LYS A 26 -9.72 31.54 3.43
N ILE A 27 -8.47 31.98 3.31
CA ILE A 27 -7.31 31.12 3.17
C ILE A 27 -6.53 31.18 4.48
N ALA A 28 -6.33 30.03 5.12
CA ALA A 28 -5.49 29.90 6.31
C ALA A 28 -4.24 29.09 5.96
N VAL A 29 -3.07 29.61 6.32
CA VAL A 29 -1.79 28.92 6.17
C VAL A 29 -1.39 28.43 7.55
N VAL A 30 -1.51 27.13 7.78
CA VAL A 30 -1.19 26.50 9.06
C VAL A 30 0.05 25.62 8.91
N PRO A 31 1.00 25.68 9.86
CA PRO A 31 2.13 24.76 9.85
C PRO A 31 1.61 23.33 9.97
N TRP A 32 2.12 22.44 9.12
CA TRP A 32 1.84 21.02 9.29
C TRP A 32 2.39 20.58 10.65
N SER A 33 1.55 19.91 11.44
CA SER A 33 1.97 19.31 12.70
C SER A 33 1.69 17.82 12.68
N SER A 34 2.61 17.01 13.19
CA SER A 34 2.48 15.55 13.27
C SER A 34 1.47 15.08 14.32
N ARG A 35 0.62 15.97 14.85
CA ARG A 35 -0.40 15.69 15.88
C ARG A 35 -1.53 14.75 15.40
N ALA A 36 -1.37 14.10 14.26
CA ALA A 36 -2.24 13.02 13.83
C ALA A 36 -2.14 11.87 14.83
N LYS A 37 -3.07 11.83 15.79
CA LYS A 37 -3.21 10.68 16.69
C LYS A 37 -3.58 9.45 15.85
N PRO A 38 -3.03 8.27 16.16
CA PRO A 38 -3.38 7.04 15.45
C PRO A 38 -4.88 6.81 15.53
N LYS A 39 -5.55 6.78 14.38
CA LYS A 39 -7.01 6.57 14.29
C LYS A 39 -7.39 5.12 14.59
N SER A 40 -6.50 4.17 14.27
CA SER A 40 -6.68 2.73 14.50
C SER A 40 -5.35 2.01 14.35
N ARG A 41 -5.28 0.77 14.86
CA ARG A 41 -4.18 -0.16 14.54
C ARG A 41 -4.36 -0.68 13.10
N LEU A 42 -3.25 -0.88 12.40
CA LEU A 42 -3.23 -1.54 11.10
C LEU A 42 -3.32 -3.06 11.29
N HIS A 43 -3.90 -3.75 10.30
CA HIS A 43 -3.78 -5.20 10.18
C HIS A 43 -2.43 -5.56 9.59
N THR A 44 -1.91 -6.73 9.96
CA THR A 44 -0.69 -7.29 9.39
C THR A 44 -1.05 -8.49 8.53
N ALA A 45 -0.57 -8.51 7.29
CA ALA A 45 -0.79 -9.62 6.36
C ALA A 45 0.53 -9.99 5.68
N TRP A 46 0.74 -11.29 5.52
CA TRP A 46 1.72 -11.83 4.58
C TRP A 46 1.06 -11.93 3.22
N ILE A 47 1.73 -11.36 2.22
CA ILE A 47 1.33 -11.40 0.82
C ILE A 47 2.26 -12.38 0.13
N VAL A 48 1.65 -13.31 -0.59
CA VAL A 48 2.34 -14.19 -1.53
C VAL A 48 2.04 -13.62 -2.92
N ALA A 49 3.09 -13.26 -3.65
CA ALA A 49 3.02 -12.77 -5.01
C ALA A 49 3.65 -13.79 -5.94
N GLU A 50 2.86 -14.30 -6.88
CA GLU A 50 3.27 -15.26 -7.89
C GLU A 50 3.51 -14.55 -9.22
N ASN A 51 4.34 -15.14 -10.09
CA ASN A 51 4.65 -14.61 -11.43
C ASN A 51 5.29 -13.22 -11.41
N VAL A 52 6.10 -12.92 -10.39
CA VAL A 52 6.88 -11.68 -10.34
C VAL A 52 8.02 -11.78 -11.35
N PRO A 53 8.13 -10.85 -12.32
CA PRO A 53 9.24 -10.84 -13.28
C PRO A 53 10.60 -10.85 -12.58
N GLU A 54 11.57 -11.59 -13.11
CA GLU A 54 12.92 -11.69 -12.56
C GLU A 54 13.55 -10.31 -12.34
N GLU A 55 13.28 -9.33 -13.21
CA GLU A 55 13.80 -7.97 -13.07
C GLU A 55 13.25 -7.23 -11.84
N LEU A 56 12.08 -7.65 -11.33
CA LEU A 56 11.42 -7.10 -10.15
C LEU A 56 11.66 -7.95 -8.88
N GLN A 57 12.36 -9.07 -8.99
CA GLN A 57 12.71 -9.96 -7.89
C GLN A 57 13.89 -9.42 -7.06
N ASN A 58 13.81 -8.14 -6.67
CA ASN A 58 14.79 -7.50 -5.79
C ASN A 58 14.08 -6.72 -4.70
N TYR A 59 14.76 -6.56 -3.56
CA TYR A 59 14.18 -5.92 -2.37
C TYR A 59 13.48 -4.59 -2.67
N GLN A 60 14.11 -3.73 -3.46
CA GLN A 60 13.60 -2.39 -3.76
C GLN A 60 12.29 -2.46 -4.56
N SER A 61 12.27 -3.27 -5.62
CA SER A 61 11.08 -3.46 -6.45
C SER A 61 9.93 -4.08 -5.66
N ILE A 62 10.22 -5.05 -4.80
CA ILE A 62 9.21 -5.67 -3.93
C ILE A 62 8.65 -4.66 -2.92
N CYS A 63 9.50 -3.78 -2.38
CA CYS A 63 9.03 -2.69 -1.51
C CYS A 63 8.11 -1.71 -2.24
N GLU A 64 8.41 -1.40 -3.50
CA GLU A 64 7.57 -0.54 -4.34
C GLU A 64 6.20 -1.20 -4.61
N ILE A 65 6.18 -2.47 -4.97
CA ILE A 65 4.97 -3.27 -5.17
C ILE A 65 4.15 -3.33 -3.88
N GLY A 66 4.80 -3.69 -2.77
CA GLY A 66 4.15 -3.80 -1.47
C GLY A 66 3.57 -2.47 -0.99
N SER A 67 4.21 -1.34 -1.33
CA SER A 67 3.74 0.01 -1.02
C SER A 67 2.43 0.38 -1.73
N MET A 68 2.09 -0.29 -2.83
CA MET A 68 0.78 -0.15 -3.48
C MET A 68 -0.36 -0.78 -2.64
N ILE A 69 -0.03 -1.71 -1.75
CA ILE A 69 -0.97 -2.44 -0.91
C ILE A 69 -1.01 -1.84 0.51
N GLY A 70 0.15 -1.55 1.10
CA GLY A 70 0.28 -1.07 2.46
C GLY A 70 1.72 -0.72 2.84
N ALA A 71 1.96 -0.41 4.12
CA ALA A 71 3.31 -0.14 4.60
C ALA A 71 4.09 -1.45 4.76
N VAL A 72 5.13 -1.65 3.95
CA VAL A 72 5.96 -2.86 3.97
C VAL A 72 6.74 -2.94 5.28
N GLU A 73 6.67 -4.08 5.95
CA GLU A 73 7.38 -4.39 7.20
C GLU A 73 8.60 -5.28 6.92
N GLU A 74 8.43 -6.32 6.10
CA GLU A 74 9.42 -7.37 5.88
C GLU A 74 9.30 -7.94 4.46
N VAL A 75 10.42 -8.35 3.87
CA VAL A 75 10.47 -9.07 2.58
C VAL A 75 11.26 -10.34 2.81
N ASP A 76 10.68 -11.48 2.45
CA ASP A 76 11.33 -12.78 2.52
C ASP A 76 12.24 -12.97 1.30
N LEU A 77 13.47 -12.49 1.43
CA LEU A 77 14.47 -12.60 0.37
C LEU A 77 14.97 -14.03 0.16
N MET A 78 14.81 -14.93 1.13
CA MET A 78 15.26 -16.32 1.00
C MET A 78 14.35 -17.11 0.05
N SER A 79 13.07 -16.72 -0.04
CA SER A 79 12.13 -17.33 -0.98
C SER A 79 12.39 -16.97 -2.46
N LEU A 80 13.07 -15.85 -2.73
CA LEU A 80 13.41 -15.41 -4.10
C LEU A 80 14.39 -16.35 -4.82
N ASP A 81 15.31 -16.97 -4.09
CA ASP A 81 16.38 -17.79 -4.70
C ASP A 81 15.96 -19.24 -5.01
N SER A 82 14.76 -19.66 -4.57
CA SER A 82 14.36 -21.08 -4.55
C SER A 82 12.96 -21.39 -5.09
N GLU A 83 12.05 -20.42 -5.05
CA GLU A 83 10.66 -20.58 -5.50
C GLU A 83 10.31 -19.40 -6.42
N ASP A 84 9.51 -19.61 -7.48
CA ASP A 84 9.00 -18.54 -8.36
C ASP A 84 7.97 -17.62 -7.64
N ILE A 85 8.12 -17.45 -6.33
CA ILE A 85 7.15 -16.89 -5.41
C ILE A 85 7.86 -15.88 -4.50
N VAL A 86 7.31 -14.67 -4.44
CA VAL A 86 7.79 -13.61 -3.55
C VAL A 86 6.86 -13.46 -2.37
N ARG A 87 7.42 -13.47 -1.15
CA ARG A 87 6.63 -13.22 0.07
C ARG A 87 7.06 -11.92 0.74
N PHE A 88 6.09 -11.11 1.13
CA PHE A 88 6.35 -9.88 1.87
C PHE A 88 5.22 -9.57 2.86
N LYS A 89 5.57 -8.90 3.94
CA LYS A 89 4.68 -8.58 5.05
C LYS A 89 4.32 -7.09 4.98
N VAL A 90 3.03 -6.78 5.09
CA VAL A 90 2.51 -5.41 5.01
C VAL A 90 1.58 -5.08 6.15
N HIS A 91 1.59 -3.80 6.53
CA HIS A 91 0.59 -3.18 7.38
C HIS A 91 -0.46 -2.45 6.53
N ILE A 92 -1.71 -2.86 6.67
CA ILE A 92 -2.84 -2.38 5.86
C ILE A 92 -3.99 -1.90 6.73
N LYS A 93 -4.79 -0.97 6.19
CA LYS A 93 -5.98 -0.47 6.90
C LYS A 93 -7.01 -1.58 7.12
N SER A 94 -7.23 -2.44 6.12
CA SER A 94 -8.15 -3.57 6.17
C SER A 94 -7.68 -4.67 5.23
N VAL A 95 -7.89 -5.94 5.58
CA VAL A 95 -7.62 -7.06 4.66
C VAL A 95 -8.51 -7.00 3.42
N ALA A 96 -9.73 -6.47 3.56
CA ALA A 96 -10.67 -6.31 2.45
C ALA A 96 -10.23 -5.27 1.40
N THR A 97 -9.18 -4.48 1.66
CA THR A 97 -8.64 -3.52 0.70
C THR A 97 -7.46 -4.06 -0.12
N ILE A 98 -7.03 -5.30 0.12
CA ILE A 98 -5.99 -5.93 -0.70
C ILE A 98 -6.61 -6.26 -2.06
N PRO A 99 -6.08 -5.70 -3.16
CA PRO A 99 -6.56 -6.05 -4.49
C PRO A 99 -6.14 -7.49 -4.81
N PRO A 100 -6.93 -8.25 -5.60
CA PRO A 100 -6.55 -9.61 -6.02
C PRO A 100 -5.36 -9.62 -7.01
N VAL A 101 -5.14 -8.50 -7.70
CA VAL A 101 -4.10 -8.32 -8.73
C VAL A 101 -3.46 -6.94 -8.54
N VAL A 102 -2.14 -6.86 -8.68
CA VAL A 102 -1.39 -5.59 -8.77
C VAL A 102 -0.71 -5.51 -10.12
N GLU A 103 -0.91 -4.39 -10.80
CA GLU A 103 -0.26 -4.10 -12.08
C GLU A 103 1.04 -3.32 -11.83
N VAL A 104 2.13 -3.81 -12.40
CA VAL A 104 3.46 -3.21 -12.27
C VAL A 104 4.03 -2.86 -13.64
N ALA A 105 4.86 -1.82 -13.69
CA ALA A 105 5.52 -1.37 -14.91
C ALA A 105 7.00 -1.76 -14.87
N VAL A 106 7.48 -2.44 -15.92
CA VAL A 106 8.90 -2.76 -16.11
C VAL A 106 9.36 -2.06 -17.37
N LYS A 107 10.18 -1.01 -17.24
CA LYS A 107 10.63 -0.21 -18.40
C LYS A 107 11.21 -1.12 -19.49
N PRO A 108 10.85 -0.92 -20.78
CA PRO A 108 10.01 0.15 -21.33
C PRO A 108 8.50 -0.17 -21.37
N PHE A 109 8.05 -1.30 -20.84
CA PHE A 109 6.68 -1.81 -21.00
C PHE A 109 5.83 -1.66 -19.72
N TYR A 110 4.57 -1.27 -19.92
CA TYR A 110 3.52 -1.29 -18.89
C TYR A 110 2.75 -2.60 -19.04
N MET A 111 3.24 -3.71 -18.50
CA MET A 111 2.39 -4.86 -18.13
C MET A 111 3.23 -5.99 -17.55
N THR A 112 3.19 -6.12 -16.23
CA THR A 112 3.02 -7.46 -15.64
C THR A 112 1.91 -7.38 -14.62
N SER A 113 0.85 -8.16 -14.82
CA SER A 113 -0.14 -8.40 -13.78
C SER A 113 0.43 -9.45 -12.82
N ILE A 114 0.70 -9.06 -11.57
CA ILE A 114 0.98 -10.03 -10.50
C ILE A 114 -0.39 -10.58 -10.10
N SER A 115 -0.77 -11.68 -10.76
CA SER A 115 -2.00 -12.41 -10.49
C SER A 115 -1.80 -13.31 -9.28
N GLU A 116 -2.75 -13.22 -8.35
CA GLU A 116 -2.85 -14.03 -7.13
C GLU A 116 -2.04 -13.48 -5.95
N LEU A 117 -2.46 -12.30 -5.47
CA LEU A 117 -2.13 -11.91 -4.10
C LEU A 117 -2.98 -12.76 -3.15
N ASN A 118 -2.35 -13.77 -2.55
CA ASN A 118 -2.98 -14.61 -1.53
C ASN A 118 -2.63 -14.05 -0.13
N PRO A 119 -3.55 -13.33 0.54
CA PRO A 119 -3.28 -12.81 1.87
C PRO A 119 -3.35 -13.93 2.92
N LEU A 120 -2.21 -14.22 3.53
CA LEU A 120 -2.15 -14.97 4.79
C LEU A 120 -2.28 -13.96 5.93
N VAL A 121 -3.44 -13.97 6.59
CA VAL A 121 -3.71 -13.04 7.68
C VAL A 121 -3.13 -13.62 8.97
N MET A 122 -2.28 -12.82 9.62
CA MET A 122 -1.82 -13.11 10.97
C MET A 122 -2.92 -12.72 11.95
N LYS A 123 -3.62 -13.70 12.52
CA LYS A 123 -4.58 -13.49 13.61
C LYS A 123 -4.02 -14.14 14.86
N ASP A 124 -3.80 -13.34 15.90
CA ASP A 124 -3.31 -13.80 17.22
C ASP A 124 -1.97 -14.56 17.17
N GLY A 125 -1.07 -14.17 16.26
CA GLY A 125 0.25 -14.80 16.10
C GLY A 125 0.25 -16.11 15.30
N MET A 126 -0.90 -16.54 14.76
CA MET A 126 -0.99 -17.70 13.87
C MET A 126 -1.32 -17.28 12.43
N MET A 127 -0.60 -17.85 11.46
CA MET A 127 -0.94 -17.72 10.04
C MET A 127 -2.24 -18.47 9.75
N LYS A 128 -3.26 -17.75 9.29
CA LYS A 128 -4.45 -18.36 8.70
C LYS A 128 -4.51 -18.02 7.22
N GLN A 129 -4.50 -19.05 6.38
CA GLN A 129 -4.84 -18.91 4.97
C GLN A 129 -6.31 -18.50 4.87
N LEU A 130 -6.61 -17.38 4.22
CA LEU A 130 -7.95 -17.07 3.76
C LEU A 130 -8.25 -18.03 2.62
N ILE A 131 -8.68 -19.24 2.98
CA ILE A 131 -9.27 -20.17 2.03
C ILE A 131 -10.48 -19.42 1.46
N TRP A 132 -10.41 -19.00 0.20
CA TRP A 132 -11.61 -18.77 -0.57
C TRP A 132 -12.41 -20.05 -0.43
N VAL A 133 -13.53 -19.98 0.28
CA VAL A 133 -14.59 -20.97 0.15
C VAL A 133 -14.99 -20.89 -1.33
N ARG A 134 -14.29 -21.67 -2.18
CA ARG A 134 -14.89 -22.20 -3.38
C ARG A 134 -16.09 -22.93 -2.83
N GLU A 135 -17.25 -22.30 -3.00
CA GLU A 135 -18.53 -22.90 -2.83
C GLU A 135 -18.43 -24.33 -3.38
N LEU A 136 -18.46 -25.29 -2.46
CA LEU A 136 -18.68 -26.69 -2.78
C LEU A 136 -20.05 -26.73 -3.43
N ARG A 137 -20.09 -26.51 -4.75
CA ARG A 137 -21.19 -27.04 -5.55
C ARG A 137 -21.07 -28.54 -5.42
N SER A 138 -21.79 -29.06 -4.44
CA SER A 138 -22.27 -30.42 -4.38
C SER A 138 -22.71 -30.81 -5.78
N ILE A 139 -21.96 -31.69 -6.43
CA ILE A 139 -22.53 -32.55 -7.45
C ILE A 139 -23.25 -33.66 -6.68
N SER A 140 -24.50 -33.37 -6.35
CA SER A 140 -25.57 -34.33 -6.10
C SER A 140 -26.75 -33.78 -6.90
N MET A 141 -27.48 -34.47 -7.75
CA MET A 141 -27.70 -35.88 -8.05
C MET A 141 -28.39 -35.89 -9.43
N GLY A 142 -28.30 -36.99 -10.17
CA GLY A 142 -29.15 -37.26 -11.34
C GLY A 142 -28.48 -38.13 -12.37
#